data_AF-A0A9D5GN44-F1
#
_entry.id   AF-A0A9D5GN44-F1
#
_cell.length_a   1.000
_cell.length_b   1.000
_cell.length_c   1.000
_cell.angle_alpha   90.00
_cell.angle_beta   90.00
_cell.angle_gamma   90.00
#
_symmetry.space_group_name_H-M   'P 1'
#
loop_
_entity.id
_entity.type
_entity.pdbx_description
1 polymer ?
#
loop_
_entity_poly.entity_id
_entity_poly.type
_entity_poly.pdbx_seq_one_letter_code
_entity_poly.pdbx_strand_id
1 'polypeptide(L)'
;MSDAPQQSTGFDDRVRLAVYRSFVKTAQPPHPDELARQVNATPEQVRASYGRLADAHVLVVQPQSPFVRMEMPFSAVVTDYEVLDGSTRYHANCAWDAFGVVAVLGRDATVRCRCADCGERVAFRIEHNKLEPGDGLIHFVVPAHRWWDDIIFT
;
A
#
# COMPACT_ATOMS: atom_id res chain seq x y z
N MET A 1 3.09 -27.29 -13.15
CA MET A 1 1.85 -26.74 -13.71
C MET A 1 1.85 -25.28 -13.29
N SER A 2 2.11 -24.39 -14.24
CA SER A 2 2.29 -22.96 -14.01
C SER A 2 0.92 -22.32 -14.03
N ASP A 3 0.40 -21.90 -12.87
CA ASP A 3 -0.76 -21.02 -12.82
C ASP A 3 -0.32 -19.65 -13.35
N ALA A 4 -0.72 -19.37 -14.59
CA ALA A 4 -0.62 -18.04 -15.15
C ALA A 4 -1.49 -17.09 -14.29
N PRO A 5 -1.06 -15.84 -14.04
CA PRO A 5 -1.86 -14.92 -13.25
C PRO A 5 -3.20 -14.69 -13.95
N GLN A 6 -4.27 -15.16 -13.30
CA GLN A 6 -5.64 -14.96 -13.75
C GLN A 6 -5.87 -13.45 -13.86
N GLN A 7 -6.06 -12.94 -15.08
CA GLN A 7 -6.30 -11.53 -15.30
C GLN A 7 -7.47 -11.09 -14.41
N SER A 8 -7.21 -10.10 -13.57
CA SER A 8 -8.21 -9.35 -12.82
C SER A 8 -9.43 -9.12 -13.71
N THR A 9 -10.60 -9.60 -13.28
CA THR A 9 -11.83 -9.30 -14.03
C THR A 9 -12.03 -7.78 -14.02
N GLY A 10 -12.67 -7.20 -15.03
CA GLY A 10 -12.93 -5.75 -15.02
C GLY A 10 -13.70 -5.26 -13.77
N PHE A 11 -14.28 -6.17 -12.98
CA PHE A 11 -14.81 -5.88 -11.66
C PHE A 11 -13.72 -5.74 -10.58
N ASP A 12 -12.76 -6.67 -10.54
CA ASP A 12 -11.66 -6.66 -9.57
C ASP A 12 -10.78 -5.40 -9.73
N ASP A 13 -10.54 -4.97 -10.97
CA ASP A 13 -9.86 -3.70 -11.25
C ASP A 13 -10.62 -2.48 -10.69
N ARG A 14 -11.96 -2.48 -10.81
CA ARG A 14 -12.78 -1.39 -10.24
C ARG A 14 -12.75 -1.39 -8.72
N VAL A 15 -12.77 -2.56 -8.10
CA VAL A 15 -12.63 -2.73 -6.65
C VAL A 15 -11.28 -2.19 -6.20
N ARG A 16 -10.18 -2.65 -6.82
CA ARG A 16 -8.82 -2.22 -6.51
C ARG A 16 -8.63 -0.71 -6.68
N LEU A 17 -9.11 -0.15 -7.80
CA LEU A 17 -9.04 1.29 -8.04
C LEU A 17 -9.80 2.09 -6.97
N ALA A 18 -10.94 1.59 -6.52
CA ALA A 18 -11.71 2.25 -5.46
C ALA A 18 -11.01 2.15 -4.09
N VAL A 19 -10.29 1.06 -3.79
CA VAL A 19 -9.40 0.97 -2.63
C VAL A 19 -8.29 2.03 -2.69
N TYR A 20 -7.58 2.15 -3.82
CA TYR A 20 -6.57 3.20 -4.01
C TYR A 20 -7.14 4.61 -3.81
N ARG A 21 -8.31 4.89 -4.40
CA ARG A 21 -8.97 6.19 -4.25
C ARG A 21 -9.29 6.51 -2.79
N SER A 22 -9.69 5.50 -2.01
CA SER A 22 -9.89 5.67 -0.57
C SER A 22 -8.58 6.02 0.11
N PHE A 23 -7.50 5.25 -0.12
CA PHE A 23 -6.19 5.55 0.44
C PHE A 23 -5.75 6.98 0.11
N VAL A 24 -5.74 7.36 -1.17
CA VAL A 24 -5.36 8.71 -1.60
C VAL A 24 -6.17 9.80 -0.88
N LYS A 25 -7.47 9.56 -0.64
CA LYS A 25 -8.37 10.55 -0.03
C LYS A 25 -8.28 10.61 1.50
N THR A 26 -8.14 9.48 2.17
CA THR A 26 -8.34 9.36 3.63
C THR A 26 -7.15 8.74 4.37
N ALA A 27 -6.10 8.36 3.64
CA ALA A 27 -4.99 7.54 4.12
C ALA A 27 -5.41 6.18 4.71
N GLN A 28 -6.62 5.72 4.39
CA GLN A 28 -7.20 4.48 4.91
C GLN A 28 -7.99 3.73 3.83
N PRO A 29 -8.07 2.39 3.92
CA PRO A 29 -8.92 1.61 3.04
C PRO A 29 -10.41 1.89 3.33
N PRO A 30 -11.29 1.67 2.36
CA PRO A 30 -12.71 1.91 2.54
C PRO A 30 -13.36 0.78 3.35
N HIS A 31 -14.47 1.09 4.03
CA HIS A 31 -15.32 0.03 4.55
C HIS A 31 -15.91 -0.79 3.40
N PRO A 32 -15.95 -2.13 3.46
CA PRO A 32 -16.49 -2.97 2.39
C PRO A 32 -17.91 -2.59 1.95
N ASP A 33 -18.79 -2.24 2.89
CA ASP A 33 -20.16 -1.80 2.58
C ASP A 33 -20.22 -0.42 1.89
N GLU A 34 -19.27 0.47 2.16
CA GLU A 34 -19.14 1.71 1.42
C GLU A 34 -18.63 1.44 0.01
N LEU A 35 -17.59 0.62 -0.10
CA LEU A 35 -17.02 0.22 -1.38
C LEU A 35 -18.06 -0.45 -2.26
N ALA A 36 -18.84 -1.39 -1.71
CA ALA A 36 -19.90 -2.10 -2.41
C ALA A 36 -20.90 -1.14 -3.05
N ARG A 37 -21.32 -0.09 -2.32
CA ARG A 37 -22.16 0.98 -2.87
C ARG A 37 -21.45 1.76 -3.98
N GLN A 38 -20.17 2.10 -3.81
CA GLN A 38 -19.40 2.84 -4.83
C GLN A 38 -19.24 2.07 -6.14
N VAL A 39 -19.12 0.74 -6.08
CA VAL A 39 -18.95 -0.11 -7.27
C VAL A 39 -20.23 -0.80 -7.75
N ASN A 40 -21.39 -0.42 -7.19
CA ASN A 40 -22.71 -1.00 -7.48
C ASN A 40 -22.74 -2.55 -7.34
N ALA A 41 -22.24 -3.05 -6.21
CA ALA A 41 -22.15 -4.47 -5.89
C ALA A 41 -22.64 -4.75 -4.46
N THR A 42 -22.69 -6.03 -4.07
CA THR A 42 -22.93 -6.42 -2.68
C THR A 42 -21.61 -6.51 -1.88
N PRO A 43 -21.65 -6.40 -0.54
CA PRO A 43 -20.48 -6.63 0.30
C PRO A 43 -19.84 -8.02 0.08
N GLU A 44 -20.62 -9.05 -0.21
CA GLU A 44 -20.13 -10.40 -0.52
C GLU A 44 -19.31 -10.43 -1.80
N GLN A 45 -19.75 -9.71 -2.85
CA GLN A 45 -19.02 -9.61 -4.11
C GLN A 45 -17.69 -8.87 -3.93
N VAL A 46 -17.67 -7.81 -3.11
CA VAL A 46 -16.44 -7.10 -2.74
C VAL A 46 -15.49 -8.01 -1.96
N ARG A 47 -15.98 -8.75 -0.96
CA ARG A 47 -15.15 -9.70 -0.20
C ARG A 47 -14.59 -10.82 -1.08
N ALA A 48 -15.38 -11.34 -2.01
CA ALA A 48 -14.89 -12.31 -2.99
C ALA A 48 -13.82 -11.73 -3.93
N SER A 49 -13.97 -10.45 -4.32
CA SER A 49 -12.94 -9.73 -5.08
C SER A 49 -11.65 -9.55 -4.29
N TYR A 50 -11.74 -9.13 -3.02
CA TYR A 50 -10.58 -9.06 -2.12
C TYR A 50 -9.87 -10.40 -1.98
N GLY A 51 -10.61 -11.51 -1.88
CA GLY A 51 -10.03 -12.86 -1.89
C GLY A 51 -9.22 -13.13 -3.16
N ARG A 52 -9.80 -12.92 -4.34
CA ARG A 52 -9.09 -13.10 -5.62
C ARG A 52 -7.87 -12.20 -5.77
N LEU A 53 -7.99 -10.94 -5.36
CA LEU A 53 -6.87 -9.98 -5.40
C LEU A 53 -5.76 -10.38 -4.42
N ALA A 54 -6.11 -10.95 -3.26
CA ALA A 54 -5.13 -11.48 -2.32
C ALA A 54 -4.42 -12.73 -2.85
N ASP A 55 -5.19 -13.69 -3.40
CA ASP A 55 -4.65 -14.90 -4.03
C ASP A 55 -3.71 -14.56 -5.20
N ALA A 56 -3.99 -13.46 -5.90
CA ALA A 56 -3.18 -12.93 -6.99
C ALA A 56 -2.01 -12.04 -6.53
N HIS A 57 -1.74 -11.95 -5.22
CA HIS A 57 -0.65 -11.13 -4.68
C HIS A 57 -0.76 -9.65 -5.08
N VAL A 58 -1.98 -9.11 -5.08
CA VAL A 58 -2.27 -7.71 -5.42
C VAL A 58 -2.51 -6.86 -4.16
N LEU A 59 -3.17 -7.42 -3.16
CA LEU A 59 -3.42 -6.78 -1.86
C LEU A 59 -3.38 -7.78 -0.72
N VAL A 60 -3.39 -7.29 0.51
CA VAL A 60 -3.46 -8.09 1.73
C VAL A 60 -4.75 -7.79 2.46
N VAL A 61 -5.52 -8.82 2.81
CA VAL A 61 -6.72 -8.68 3.65
C VAL A 61 -6.32 -8.81 5.12
N GLN A 62 -6.94 -8.01 5.98
CA GLN A 62 -6.74 -8.10 7.43
C GLN A 62 -7.25 -9.46 7.94
N PRO A 63 -6.45 -10.21 8.74
CA PRO A 63 -6.91 -11.45 9.34
C PRO A 63 -8.20 -11.25 10.14
N GLN A 64 -9.18 -12.14 9.94
CA GLN A 64 -10.47 -12.17 10.65
C GLN A 64 -11.29 -10.88 10.53
N SER A 65 -11.04 -10.09 9.48
CA SER A 65 -11.63 -8.78 9.29
C SER A 65 -11.89 -8.57 7.79
N PRO A 66 -12.93 -7.81 7.42
CA PRO A 66 -13.25 -7.61 6.01
C PRO A 66 -12.46 -6.43 5.40
N PHE A 67 -11.56 -5.79 6.16
CA PHE A 67 -10.77 -4.66 5.71
C PHE A 67 -9.51 -5.08 4.96
N VAL A 68 -9.08 -4.24 4.01
CA VAL A 68 -7.74 -4.33 3.42
C VAL A 68 -6.72 -3.94 4.49
N ARG A 69 -5.67 -4.73 4.62
CA ARG A 69 -4.52 -4.45 5.49
C ARG A 69 -3.44 -3.67 4.74
N MET A 70 -3.18 -4.04 3.49
CA MET A 70 -2.17 -3.42 2.63
C MET A 70 -2.64 -3.45 1.18
N GLU A 71 -2.45 -2.36 0.45
CA GLU A 71 -2.55 -2.28 -1.02
C GLU A 71 -1.33 -1.49 -1.45
N MET A 72 -0.29 -2.19 -1.91
CA MET A 72 1.01 -1.58 -2.13
C MET A 72 0.89 -0.36 -3.04
N PRO A 73 1.43 0.80 -2.66
CA PRO A 73 2.43 0.98 -1.60
C PRO A 73 1.86 1.34 -0.22
N PHE A 74 0.53 1.44 -0.08
CA PHE A 74 -0.12 1.85 1.16
C PHE A 74 -0.27 0.72 2.18
N SER A 75 -0.12 1.08 3.45
CA SER A 75 -0.43 0.26 4.61
C SER A 75 -1.58 0.86 5.39
N ALA A 76 -2.56 0.03 5.76
CA ALA A 76 -3.62 0.40 6.70
C ALA A 76 -3.20 0.21 8.16
N VAL A 77 -2.08 -0.47 8.40
CA VAL A 77 -1.47 -0.61 9.72
C VAL A 77 -0.34 0.40 9.89
N VAL A 78 -0.08 0.81 11.13
CA VAL A 78 1.04 1.69 11.44
C VAL A 78 2.35 0.94 11.20
N THR A 79 3.25 1.56 10.44
CA THR A 79 4.62 1.11 10.20
C THR A 79 5.60 2.22 10.55
N ASP A 80 6.89 1.90 10.65
CA ASP A 80 7.95 2.90 10.80
C ASP A 80 8.14 3.76 9.53
N TYR A 81 7.47 3.46 8.42
CA TYR A 81 7.59 4.17 7.15
C TYR A 81 6.39 5.09 6.94
N GLU A 82 6.55 6.36 7.33
CA GLU A 82 5.50 7.38 7.25
C GLU A 82 5.70 8.28 6.03
N VAL A 83 4.61 8.69 5.39
CA VAL A 83 4.61 9.73 4.34
C VAL A 83 3.68 10.85 4.77
N LEU A 84 4.21 12.07 4.79
CA LEU A 84 3.48 13.28 5.18
C LEU A 84 3.18 14.13 3.95
N ASP A 85 1.90 14.27 3.62
CA ASP A 85 1.36 15.20 2.62
C ASP A 85 0.52 16.26 3.38
N GLY A 86 1.12 17.41 3.66
CA GLY A 86 0.53 18.45 4.50
C GLY A 86 0.19 17.95 5.91
N SER A 87 -1.10 17.93 6.27
CA SER A 87 -1.59 17.40 7.54
C SER A 87 -1.97 15.91 7.48
N THR A 88 -1.97 15.31 6.29
CA THR A 88 -2.30 13.90 6.10
C THR A 88 -1.05 13.04 6.27
N ARG A 89 -1.24 11.93 6.98
CA ARG A 89 -0.20 10.93 7.23
C ARG A 89 -0.64 9.61 6.62
N TYR A 90 0.23 9.06 5.79
CA TYR A 90 0.11 7.72 5.22
C TYR A 90 1.17 6.82 5.83
N HIS A 91 0.90 5.52 5.88
CA HIS A 91 1.88 4.50 6.20
C HIS A 91 2.17 3.67 4.95
N ALA A 92 3.42 3.27 4.79
CA ALA A 92 3.88 2.41 3.72
C ALA A 92 4.44 1.09 4.28
N ASN A 93 4.48 0.03 3.48
CA ASN A 93 4.91 -1.27 4.01
C ASN A 93 6.43 -1.33 4.26
N CYS A 94 7.22 -0.66 3.43
CA CYS A 94 8.67 -0.62 3.53
C CYS A 94 9.24 0.73 3.07
N ALA A 95 10.56 0.88 3.17
CA ALA A 95 11.25 2.10 2.73
C ALA A 95 11.02 2.40 1.24
N TRP A 96 11.01 1.37 0.39
CA TRP A 96 10.73 1.51 -1.04
C TRP A 96 9.30 1.97 -1.31
N ASP A 97 8.33 1.32 -0.66
CA ASP A 97 6.91 1.67 -0.79
C ASP A 97 6.63 3.10 -0.32
N ALA A 98 7.36 3.63 0.68
CA ALA A 98 7.19 5.01 1.10
C ALA A 98 7.40 6.01 -0.05
N PHE A 99 8.39 5.78 -0.92
CA PHE A 99 8.56 6.59 -2.12
C PHE A 99 7.50 6.28 -3.18
N GLY A 100 7.04 5.03 -3.26
CA GLY A 100 5.88 4.64 -4.07
C GLY A 100 4.61 5.40 -3.70
N VAL A 101 4.33 5.60 -2.41
CA VAL A 101 3.18 6.39 -1.94
C VAL A 101 3.26 7.81 -2.49
N VAL A 102 4.43 8.47 -2.39
CA VAL A 102 4.64 9.83 -2.94
C VAL A 102 4.37 9.85 -4.45
N ALA A 103 4.85 8.86 -5.19
CA ALA A 103 4.63 8.74 -6.62
C ALA A 103 3.13 8.57 -6.97
N VAL A 104 2.38 7.79 -6.18
CA VAL A 104 0.92 7.62 -6.37
C VAL A 104 0.16 8.91 -6.05
N LEU A 105 0.56 9.65 -5.02
CA LEU A 105 -0.06 10.93 -4.66
C LEU A 105 0.22 12.02 -5.69
N GLY A 106 1.41 12.01 -6.31
CA GLY A 106 1.83 13.01 -7.29
C GLY A 106 1.96 14.42 -6.70
N ARG A 107 2.35 14.51 -5.42
CA ARG A 107 2.44 15.75 -4.63
C ARG A 107 3.75 15.80 -3.86
N ASP A 108 4.11 17.00 -3.44
CA ASP A 108 5.24 17.21 -2.55
C ASP A 108 4.95 16.57 -1.18
N ALA A 109 5.92 15.83 -0.66
CA ALA A 109 5.74 15.05 0.56
C ALA A 109 7.07 14.85 1.30
N THR A 110 6.98 14.48 2.57
CA THR A 110 8.13 14.05 3.37
C THR A 110 7.97 12.59 3.76
N VAL A 111 8.91 11.74 3.38
CA VAL A 111 9.05 10.39 3.89
C VAL A 111 9.81 10.45 5.21
N ARG A 112 9.33 9.78 6.25
CA ARG A 112 10.02 9.61 7.54
C ARG A 112 10.16 8.15 7.89
N CYS A 113 11.32 7.78 8.38
CA CYS A 113 11.57 6.44 8.90
C CYS A 113 12.64 6.44 10.00
N ARG A 114 13.01 5.24 10.45
CA ARG A 114 14.17 5.03 11.33
C ARG A 114 15.23 4.23 10.59
N CYS A 115 16.49 4.58 10.80
CA CYS A 115 17.62 3.78 10.36
C CYS A 115 17.55 2.40 11.04
N ALA A 116 17.60 1.33 10.26
CA ALA A 116 17.54 -0.04 10.80
C ALA A 116 18.80 -0.45 11.58
N ASP A 117 19.93 0.25 11.38
CA ASP A 117 21.20 -0.02 12.08
C ASP A 117 21.28 0.72 13.43
N CYS A 118 21.10 2.04 13.43
CA CYS A 118 21.29 2.88 14.63
C CYS A 118 19.99 3.41 15.26
N GLY A 119 18.84 3.26 14.62
CA GLY A 119 17.54 3.73 15.12
C GLY A 119 17.28 5.24 14.99
N GLU A 120 18.21 6.01 14.45
CA GLU A 120 18.03 7.45 14.21
C GLU A 120 16.87 7.73 13.27
N ARG A 121 16.18 8.84 13.51
CA ARG A 121 15.09 9.29 12.62
C ARG A 121 15.69 9.90 11.37
N VAL A 122 15.24 9.40 10.22
CA VAL A 122 15.64 9.89 8.91
C VAL A 122 14.41 10.48 8.22
N ALA A 123 14.61 11.57 7.49
CA ALA A 123 13.57 12.22 6.72
C ALA A 123 14.08 12.58 5.33
N PHE A 124 13.24 12.33 4.32
CA PHE A 124 13.52 12.62 2.92
C PHE A 124 12.39 13.48 2.37
N ARG A 125 12.73 14.66 1.84
CA ARG A 125 11.76 15.57 1.22
C ARG A 125 11.76 15.36 -0.29
N ILE A 126 10.57 15.33 -0.87
CA ILE A 126 10.34 15.20 -2.30
C ILE A 126 9.53 16.41 -2.73
N GLU A 127 10.09 17.17 -3.66
CA GLU A 127 9.48 18.38 -4.21
C GLU A 127 9.56 18.38 -5.72
N HIS A 128 8.47 18.74 -6.40
CA HIS A 128 8.38 18.77 -7.85
C HIS A 128 8.82 17.44 -8.49
N ASN A 129 8.42 16.32 -7.89
CA ASN A 129 8.80 14.95 -8.27
C ASN A 129 10.32 14.67 -8.23
N LYS A 130 11.07 15.41 -7.40
CA LYS A 130 12.50 15.18 -7.19
C LYS A 130 12.79 15.00 -5.71
N LEU A 131 13.54 13.94 -5.41
CA LEU A 131 14.13 13.76 -4.09
C LEU A 131 15.18 14.85 -3.86
N GLU A 132 15.12 15.51 -2.71
CA GLU A 132 16.18 16.44 -2.33
C GLU A 132 17.53 15.73 -2.17
N PRO A 133 18.65 16.41 -2.48
CA PRO A 133 19.97 15.81 -2.32
C PRO A 133 20.18 15.31 -0.88
N GLY A 134 20.62 14.07 -0.75
CA GLY A 134 20.94 13.43 0.52
C GLY A 134 21.44 12.01 0.30
N ASP A 135 22.11 11.48 1.33
CA ASP A 135 22.58 10.10 1.32
C ASP A 135 21.53 9.19 1.96
N GLY A 136 21.20 8.10 1.28
CA GLY A 136 20.24 7.11 1.75
C GLY A 136 20.48 5.76 1.08
N LEU A 137 20.35 4.70 1.87
CA LEU A 137 20.44 3.33 1.38
C LEU A 137 19.17 2.57 1.76
N ILE A 138 18.49 2.01 0.77
CA ILE A 138 17.41 1.04 0.98
C ILE A 138 18.02 -0.34 0.90
N HIS A 139 17.85 -1.12 1.97
CA HIS A 139 18.28 -2.52 2.02
C HIS A 139 17.04 -3.43 1.96
N PHE A 140 17.02 -4.33 0.99
CA PHE A 140 16.01 -5.39 0.88
C PHE A 140 16.57 -6.65 1.54
N VAL A 141 16.10 -6.95 2.75
CA VAL A 141 16.61 -8.08 3.54
C VAL A 141 16.08 -9.41 2.99
N VAL A 142 14.85 -9.41 2.47
CA VAL A 142 14.23 -10.58 1.85
C VAL A 142 14.33 -10.49 0.33
N PRO A 143 14.75 -11.55 -0.39
CA PRO A 143 14.70 -11.59 -1.84
C PRO A 143 13.27 -11.40 -2.37
N ALA A 144 13.10 -10.59 -3.42
CA ALA A 144 11.76 -10.21 -3.91
C ALA A 144 10.81 -11.37 -4.24
N HIS A 145 11.33 -12.50 -4.73
CA HIS A 145 10.54 -13.69 -5.02
C HIS A 145 9.96 -14.38 -3.78
N ARG A 146 10.38 -13.98 -2.57
CA ARG A 146 9.93 -14.49 -1.27
C ARG A 146 9.10 -13.48 -0.47
N TRP A 147 8.90 -12.26 -0.98
CA TRP A 147 8.16 -11.23 -0.25
C TRP A 147 6.75 -11.69 0.15
N TRP A 148 6.10 -12.51 -0.65
CA TRP A 148 4.76 -13.01 -0.32
C TRP A 148 4.72 -14.16 0.70
N ASP A 149 5.87 -14.68 1.13
CA ASP A 149 5.94 -15.60 2.28
C ASP A 149 5.45 -14.88 3.56
N ASP A 150 5.84 -13.61 3.70
CA ASP A 150 5.35 -12.67 4.72
C ASP A 150 5.58 -11.24 4.23
N ILE A 151 4.60 -10.68 3.52
CA ILE A 151 4.71 -9.33 2.90
C ILE A 151 4.82 -8.20 3.93
N ILE A 152 4.52 -8.49 5.19
CA ILE A 152 4.71 -7.53 6.29
C ILE A 152 6.20 -7.48 6.67
N PHE A 153 6.96 -8.54 6.40
CA PHE A 153 8.40 -8.64 6.63
C PHE A 153 9.16 -8.81 5.30
N THR A 154 9.58 -7.69 4.72
CA THR A 154 10.31 -7.64 3.43
C THR A 154 11.68 -6.99 3.53
#